data_AF-A0A3S4GJN1-F1
#
_entry.id   AF-A0A3S4GJN1-F1
#
_cell.length_a   1.000
_cell.length_b   1.000
_cell.length_c   1.000
_cell.angle_alpha   90.00
_cell.angle_beta   90.00
_cell.angle_gamma   90.00
#
_symmetry.space_group_name_H-M   'P 1'
#
loop_
_entity.id
_entity.type
_entity.pdbx_description
1 polymer ?
#
loop_
_entity_poly.entity_id
_entity_poly.type
_entity_poly.pdbx_seq_one_letter_code
_entity_poly.pdbx_strand_id
1 'polypeptide(L)'
;MKLNDPLSKYAPPGARVPDWQGKPITLVNLATHTSALPREQPGGAAHRPVFVWPTRQQRWNWLSTATLKTAPGSQAAYSNLAFDLLADALATAAGKPYPQMFEEQITRPLGMKDTTFTPSPDQCQRLMIPEKGASPCNNTLAAIGSGGVYSTPGDMMRWIAAVPVIRFLYPQPAGRPDADADLSA
;
A
#
# COMPACT_ATOMS: atom_id res chain seq x y z
N MET A 1 3.73 14.37 8.12
CA MET A 1 4.40 13.08 7.89
C MET A 1 5.68 13.31 7.08
N LYS A 2 6.79 12.63 7.40
CA LYS A 2 8.04 12.65 6.63
C LYS A 2 8.43 11.23 6.22
N LEU A 3 9.13 11.08 5.09
CA LEU A 3 9.55 9.77 4.58
C LEU A 3 10.49 9.01 5.52
N ASN A 4 11.31 9.73 6.29
CA ASN A 4 12.22 9.15 7.28
C ASN A 4 11.60 8.98 8.68
N ASP A 5 10.31 9.32 8.86
CA ASP A 5 9.64 9.01 10.12
C ASP A 5 9.61 7.49 10.34
N PRO A 6 9.80 7.00 11.58
CA PRO A 6 9.66 5.59 11.89
C PRO A 6 8.19 5.17 11.82
N LEU A 7 7.91 3.94 11.37
CA LEU A 7 6.56 3.36 11.33
C LEU A 7 5.91 3.35 12.71
N SER A 8 6.68 3.16 13.78
CA SER A 8 6.20 3.17 15.17
C SER A 8 5.47 4.45 15.56
N LYS A 9 5.80 5.60 14.94
CA LYS A 9 5.12 6.88 15.16
C LYS A 9 3.64 6.85 14.74
N TYR A 10 3.28 5.94 13.83
CA TYR A 10 1.93 5.80 13.26
C TYR A 10 1.26 4.49 13.68
N ALA A 11 1.84 3.78 14.66
CA ALA A 11 1.29 2.55 15.16
C ALA A 11 0.02 2.79 16.00
N PRO A 12 -0.94 1.85 16.00
CA PRO A 12 -2.02 1.84 16.96
C PRO A 12 -1.48 1.92 18.41
N PRO A 13 -2.22 2.53 19.35
CA PRO A 13 -1.82 2.57 20.75
C PRO A 13 -1.50 1.17 21.28
N GLY A 14 -0.33 1.01 21.89
CA GLY A 14 0.14 -0.26 22.47
C GLY A 14 0.75 -1.25 21.47
N ALA A 15 0.70 -0.99 20.15
CA ALA A 15 1.33 -1.86 19.16
C ALA A 15 2.86 -1.66 19.15
N ARG A 16 3.61 -2.77 19.12
CA ARG A 16 5.06 -2.77 18.95
C ARG A 16 5.40 -2.84 17.46
N VAL A 17 6.43 -2.12 17.04
CA VAL A 17 7.06 -2.27 15.72
C VAL A 17 8.47 -2.82 15.93
N PRO A 18 8.89 -3.88 15.24
CA PRO A 18 10.22 -4.42 15.41
C PRO A 18 11.27 -3.46 14.84
N ASP A 19 12.42 -3.43 15.50
CA ASP A 19 13.63 -2.79 15.02
C ASP A 19 14.73 -3.85 14.79
N TRP A 20 15.83 -3.42 14.17
CA TRP A 20 17.04 -4.22 14.07
C TRP A 20 18.16 -3.51 14.83
N GLN A 21 18.50 -4.00 16.03
CA GLN A 21 19.54 -3.41 16.89
C GLN A 21 19.32 -1.90 17.12
N GLY A 22 18.08 -1.50 17.36
CA GLY A 22 17.69 -0.09 17.53
C GLY A 22 17.47 0.67 16.22
N LYS A 23 17.72 0.06 15.05
CA LYS A 23 17.41 0.67 13.74
C LYS A 23 15.94 0.47 13.38
N PRO A 24 15.10 1.52 13.34
CA PRO A 24 13.67 1.39 13.09
C PRO A 24 13.35 1.15 11.60
N ILE A 25 12.18 0.56 11.33
CA ILE A 25 11.56 0.60 10.01
C ILE A 25 11.03 2.01 9.76
N THR A 26 11.45 2.66 8.67
CA THR A 26 10.95 3.99 8.27
C THR A 26 9.93 3.89 7.14
N LEU A 27 9.15 4.96 6.94
CA LEU A 27 8.14 4.98 5.87
C LEU A 27 8.75 4.84 4.46
N VAL A 28 9.95 5.41 4.23
CA VAL A 28 10.67 5.20 2.97
C VAL A 28 11.03 3.73 2.79
N ASN A 29 11.41 3.01 3.84
CA ASN A 29 11.70 1.58 3.71
C ASN A 29 10.48 0.77 3.30
N LEU A 30 9.28 1.17 3.73
CA LEU A 30 8.04 0.53 3.28
C LEU A 30 7.80 0.80 1.80
N ALA A 31 7.90 2.08 1.39
CA ALA A 31 7.65 2.52 0.02
C ALA A 31 8.67 1.98 -1.01
N THR A 32 9.90 1.68 -0.57
CA THR A 32 10.97 1.18 -1.44
C THR A 32 11.24 -0.32 -1.28
N HIS A 33 10.35 -1.06 -0.61
CA HIS A 33 10.51 -2.49 -0.35
C HIS A 33 11.82 -2.86 0.38
N THR A 34 12.36 -1.97 1.21
CA THR A 34 13.61 -2.22 1.96
C THR A 34 13.37 -2.33 3.46
N SER A 35 12.16 -2.69 3.89
CA SER A 35 11.77 -2.75 5.31
C SER A 35 12.29 -3.97 6.06
N ALA A 36 12.89 -4.94 5.36
CA ALA A 36 13.23 -6.27 5.87
C ALA A 36 12.02 -7.10 6.34
N LEU A 37 10.80 -6.69 5.99
CA LEU A 37 9.58 -7.48 6.21
C LEU A 37 9.42 -8.57 5.14
N PRO A 38 8.74 -9.69 5.47
CA PRO A 38 8.45 -10.73 4.49
C PRO A 38 7.50 -10.21 3.39
N ARG A 39 7.42 -10.95 2.27
CA ARG A 39 6.52 -10.61 1.17
C ARG A 39 5.07 -10.45 1.63
N GLU A 40 4.60 -11.47 2.34
CA GLU A 40 3.27 -11.55 2.96
C GLU A 40 3.41 -11.76 4.46
N GLN A 41 2.37 -11.42 5.22
CA GLN A 41 2.28 -11.85 6.61
C GLN A 41 2.28 -13.40 6.67
N PRO A 42 3.12 -14.03 7.51
CA PRO A 42 3.05 -15.46 7.79
C PRO A 42 1.75 -15.88 8.52
N GLY A 43 1.34 -17.13 8.33
CA GLY A 43 0.26 -17.76 9.12
C GLY A 43 -1.15 -17.63 8.55
N GLY A 44 -1.30 -17.18 7.31
CA GLY A 44 -2.61 -17.12 6.69
C GLY A 44 -3.05 -18.47 6.09
N ALA A 45 -4.32 -18.83 6.28
CA ALA A 45 -5.00 -19.97 5.62
C ALA A 45 -4.73 -20.13 4.11
N ALA A 46 -4.58 -21.38 3.66
CA ALA A 46 -4.53 -21.73 2.24
C ALA A 46 -5.90 -21.53 1.57
N HIS A 47 -5.91 -21.35 0.24
CA HIS A 47 -7.11 -21.26 -0.60
C HIS A 47 -8.16 -20.20 -0.19
N ARG A 48 -7.78 -19.19 0.59
CA ARG A 48 -8.64 -18.03 0.87
C ARG A 48 -8.91 -17.22 -0.40
N PRO A 49 -10.00 -16.44 -0.43
CA PRO A 49 -10.14 -15.37 -1.42
C PRO A 49 -8.91 -14.45 -1.42
N VAL A 50 -8.59 -13.88 -2.58
CA VAL A 50 -7.47 -12.94 -2.71
C VAL A 50 -7.82 -11.63 -2.00
N PHE A 51 -6.82 -10.91 -1.50
CA PHE A 51 -6.95 -9.54 -0.97
C PHE A 51 -7.90 -9.33 0.23
N VAL A 52 -8.40 -10.40 0.86
CA VAL A 52 -9.23 -10.32 2.09
C VAL A 52 -8.43 -10.58 3.38
N TRP A 53 -7.13 -10.82 3.26
CA TRP A 53 -6.24 -11.12 4.39
C TRP A 53 -4.82 -10.63 4.09
N PRO A 54 -4.06 -10.19 5.11
CA PRO A 54 -4.46 -10.00 6.51
C PRO A 54 -5.27 -8.71 6.72
N THR A 55 -6.21 -8.72 7.66
CA THR A 55 -6.87 -7.48 8.09
C THR A 55 -5.89 -6.55 8.81
N ARG A 56 -6.22 -5.25 8.91
CA ARG A 56 -5.41 -4.28 9.67
C ARG A 56 -5.05 -4.80 11.07
N GLN A 57 -6.02 -5.31 11.82
CA GLN A 57 -5.78 -5.83 13.16
C GLN A 57 -4.81 -7.03 13.14
N GLN A 58 -4.99 -7.97 12.20
CA GLN A 58 -4.11 -9.13 12.06
C GLN A 58 -2.67 -8.73 11.74
N ARG A 59 -2.47 -7.75 10.85
CA ARG A 59 -1.15 -7.20 10.52
C ARG A 59 -0.45 -6.63 11.74
N TRP A 60 -1.12 -5.76 12.50
CA TRP A 60 -0.52 -5.10 13.67
C TRP A 60 -0.27 -6.06 14.83
N ASN A 61 -1.16 -7.06 15.01
CA ASN A 61 -0.94 -8.12 16.00
C ASN A 61 0.29 -8.96 15.66
N TRP A 62 0.45 -9.36 14.40
CA TRP A 62 1.62 -10.11 13.96
C TRP A 62 2.89 -9.25 14.03
N LEU A 63 2.83 -7.98 13.60
CA LEU A 63 3.98 -7.08 13.60
C LEU A 63 4.54 -6.89 15.02
N SER A 64 3.66 -6.86 16.04
CA SER A 64 4.05 -6.70 17.44
C SER A 64 4.95 -7.83 17.97
N THR A 65 4.81 -9.04 17.42
CA THR A 65 5.60 -10.23 17.80
C THR A 65 6.70 -10.56 16.79
N ALA A 66 6.75 -9.87 15.65
CA ALA A 66 7.73 -10.11 14.62
C ALA A 66 9.16 -9.73 15.04
N THR A 67 10.13 -10.33 14.36
CA THR A 67 11.55 -10.00 14.44
C THR A 67 12.10 -9.78 13.02
N LEU A 68 12.99 -8.81 12.88
CA LEU A 68 13.69 -8.58 11.62
C LEU A 68 14.86 -9.55 11.52
N LYS A 69 15.18 -9.99 10.29
CA LYS A 69 16.34 -10.86 10.00
C LYS A 69 17.55 -10.07 9.49
N THR A 70 17.31 -8.87 8.99
CA THR A 70 18.31 -7.97 8.42
C THR A 70 17.95 -6.52 8.77
N ALA A 71 18.91 -5.61 8.61
CA ALA A 71 18.69 -4.21 8.88
C ALA A 71 17.75 -3.56 7.83
N PRO A 72 16.74 -2.77 8.24
CA PRO A 72 15.99 -1.96 7.28
C PRO A 72 16.92 -1.09 6.42
N GLY A 73 16.65 -1.03 5.12
CA GLY A 73 17.44 -0.32 4.13
C GLY A 73 18.65 -1.09 3.58
N SER A 74 18.97 -2.29 4.08
CA SER A 74 20.14 -3.03 3.60
C SER A 74 19.93 -3.74 2.26
N GLN A 75 18.69 -4.11 1.94
CA GLN A 75 18.33 -4.83 0.72
C GLN A 75 16.88 -4.56 0.34
N ALA A 76 16.58 -4.59 -0.96
CA ALA A 76 15.22 -4.56 -1.47
C ALA A 76 14.67 -5.98 -1.56
N ALA A 77 13.47 -6.20 -1.02
CA ALA A 77 12.69 -7.42 -1.12
C ALA A 77 11.20 -7.06 -1.17
N TYR A 78 10.55 -7.35 -2.30
CA TYR A 78 9.15 -6.99 -2.54
C TYR A 78 8.25 -7.47 -1.40
N SER A 79 7.44 -6.56 -0.84
CA SER A 79 6.58 -6.81 0.31
C SER A 79 5.25 -6.09 0.19
N ASN A 80 4.18 -6.88 0.04
CA ASN A 80 2.80 -6.42 0.11
C ASN A 80 2.46 -5.97 1.53
N LEU A 81 2.92 -6.72 2.53
CA LEU A 81 2.77 -6.35 3.93
C LEU A 81 3.33 -4.95 4.23
N ALA A 82 4.48 -4.60 3.66
CA ALA A 82 5.08 -3.28 3.85
C ALA A 82 4.19 -2.16 3.28
N PHE A 83 3.59 -2.38 2.11
CA PHE A 83 2.69 -1.41 1.48
C PHE A 83 1.36 -1.26 2.24
N ASP A 84 0.81 -2.35 2.77
CA ASP A 84 -0.39 -2.27 3.62
C ASP A 84 -0.13 -1.51 4.93
N LEU A 85 1.06 -1.68 5.53
CA LEU A 85 1.48 -0.90 6.70
C LEU A 85 1.73 0.58 6.36
N LEU A 86 2.20 0.87 5.15
CA LEU A 86 2.35 2.26 4.68
C LEU A 86 0.98 2.93 4.52
N ALA A 87 -0.01 2.24 3.97
CA ALA A 87 -1.38 2.72 3.89
C ALA A 87 -1.99 2.96 5.28
N ASP A 88 -1.75 2.06 6.24
CA ASP A 88 -2.16 2.26 7.63
C ASP A 88 -1.52 3.50 8.27
N ALA A 89 -0.24 3.75 7.99
CA ALA A 89 0.49 4.92 8.48
C ALA A 89 -0.05 6.22 7.86
N LEU A 90 -0.35 6.23 6.56
CA LEU A 90 -0.96 7.35 5.85
C LEU A 90 -2.34 7.69 6.43
N ALA A 91 -3.20 6.69 6.64
CA ALA A 91 -4.51 6.87 7.25
C ALA A 91 -4.40 7.48 8.66
N THR A 92 -3.45 6.96 9.46
CA THR A 92 -3.19 7.47 10.82
C THR A 92 -2.71 8.91 10.79
N ALA A 93 -1.78 9.24 9.88
CA ALA A 93 -1.25 10.60 9.73
C ALA A 93 -2.31 11.61 9.28
N ALA A 94 -3.28 11.17 8.46
CA ALA A 94 -4.36 12.01 7.96
C ALA A 94 -5.57 12.08 8.89
N GLY A 95 -5.61 11.26 9.94
CA GLY A 95 -6.74 11.18 10.86
C GLY A 95 -8.04 10.69 10.21
N LYS A 96 -7.96 9.98 9.07
CA LYS A 96 -9.13 9.48 8.32
C LYS A 96 -8.83 8.16 7.61
N PRO A 97 -9.85 7.38 7.23
CA PRO A 97 -9.66 6.12 6.51
C PRO A 97 -8.91 6.30 5.18
N TYR A 98 -8.00 5.38 4.86
CA TYR A 98 -7.27 5.39 3.58
C TYR A 98 -8.18 5.43 2.34
N PRO A 99 -9.32 4.69 2.26
CA PRO A 99 -10.20 4.77 1.08
C PRO A 99 -10.75 6.17 0.87
N GLN A 100 -11.05 6.89 1.96
CA GLN A 100 -11.50 8.27 1.89
C GLN A 100 -10.38 9.19 1.36
N MET A 101 -9.13 9.02 1.81
CA MET A 101 -8.02 9.77 1.23
C MET A 101 -7.81 9.48 -0.25
N PHE A 102 -7.85 8.20 -0.62
CA PHE A 102 -7.68 7.75 -2.00
C PHE A 102 -8.77 8.34 -2.90
N GLU A 103 -10.01 8.38 -2.41
CA GLU A 103 -11.10 9.04 -3.12
C GLU A 103 -10.88 10.55 -3.26
N GLU A 104 -10.63 11.23 -2.14
CA GLU A 104 -10.50 12.69 -2.10
C GLU A 104 -9.32 13.21 -2.94
N GLN A 105 -8.22 12.47 -3.00
CA GLN A 105 -6.97 12.92 -3.62
C GLN A 105 -6.75 12.35 -5.03
N ILE A 106 -7.30 11.16 -5.33
CA ILE A 106 -7.02 10.47 -6.58
C ILE A 106 -8.29 10.28 -7.40
N THR A 107 -9.23 9.45 -6.94
CA THR A 107 -10.30 8.99 -7.84
C THR A 107 -11.33 10.08 -8.14
N ARG A 108 -11.73 10.89 -7.14
CA ARG A 108 -12.72 11.95 -7.34
C ARG A 108 -12.20 13.11 -8.20
N PRO A 109 -11.00 13.68 -7.97
CA PRO A 109 -10.46 14.74 -8.84
C PRO A 109 -10.25 14.30 -10.28
N LEU A 110 -9.93 13.02 -10.51
CA LEU A 110 -9.67 12.48 -11.84
C LEU A 110 -10.91 11.90 -12.52
N GLY A 111 -12.05 11.86 -11.81
CA GLY A 111 -13.30 11.29 -12.33
C GLY A 111 -13.26 9.78 -12.54
N MET A 112 -12.48 9.06 -11.74
CA MET A 112 -12.31 7.59 -11.79
C MET A 112 -13.46 6.87 -11.06
N LYS A 113 -14.64 6.81 -11.68
CA LYS A 113 -15.90 6.36 -11.05
C LYS A 113 -15.98 4.86 -10.81
N ASP A 114 -15.19 4.06 -11.51
CA ASP A 114 -15.14 2.61 -11.39
C ASP A 114 -13.85 2.13 -10.69
N THR A 115 -13.25 2.99 -9.87
CA THR A 115 -12.04 2.68 -9.11
C THR A 115 -12.30 2.69 -7.60
N THR A 116 -12.26 1.51 -6.96
CA THR A 116 -12.66 1.35 -5.55
C THR A 116 -12.08 0.08 -4.90
N PHE A 117 -12.08 0.05 -3.56
CA PHE A 117 -11.81 -1.16 -2.76
C PHE A 117 -13.10 -1.93 -2.39
N THR A 118 -14.26 -1.31 -2.57
CA THR A 118 -15.57 -1.83 -2.16
C THR A 118 -16.53 -1.75 -3.36
N PRO A 119 -16.37 -2.66 -4.34
CA PRO A 119 -17.20 -2.63 -5.55
C PRO A 119 -18.67 -2.85 -5.21
N SER A 120 -19.55 -2.12 -5.89
CA SER A 120 -20.99 -2.34 -5.88
C SER A 120 -21.39 -3.62 -6.63
N PRO A 121 -22.61 -4.16 -6.43
CA PRO A 121 -23.10 -5.31 -7.20
C PRO A 121 -22.98 -5.12 -8.73
N ASP A 122 -23.31 -3.92 -9.23
CA ASP A 122 -23.22 -3.60 -10.67
C ASP A 122 -21.77 -3.56 -11.19
N GLN A 123 -20.81 -3.17 -10.34
CA GLN A 123 -19.40 -3.23 -10.67
C GLN A 123 -18.90 -4.69 -10.67
N CYS A 124 -19.33 -5.49 -9.70
CA CYS A 124 -19.01 -6.91 -9.65
C CYS A 124 -19.48 -7.68 -10.88
N GLN A 125 -20.65 -7.33 -11.43
CA GLN A 125 -21.22 -7.98 -12.63
C GLN A 125 -20.41 -7.74 -13.91
N ARG A 126 -19.61 -6.67 -13.96
CA ARG A 126 -18.83 -6.27 -15.14
C ARG A 126 -17.34 -6.60 -15.02
N LEU A 127 -16.94 -7.38 -14.01
CA LEU A 127 -15.56 -7.80 -13.86
C LEU A 127 -15.12 -8.65 -15.05
N MET A 128 -13.84 -8.50 -15.40
CA MET A 128 -13.21 -9.36 -16.40
C MET A 128 -13.30 -10.82 -15.95
N ILE A 129 -13.75 -11.69 -16.85
CA ILE A 129 -13.87 -13.13 -16.58
C ILE A 129 -12.46 -13.74 -16.66
N PRO A 130 -11.92 -14.30 -15.56
CA PRO A 130 -10.61 -14.92 -15.59
C PRO A 130 -10.69 -16.29 -16.26
N GLU A 131 -9.61 -16.71 -16.92
CA GLU A 131 -9.51 -18.04 -17.54
C GLU A 131 -9.59 -19.16 -16.50
N LYS A 132 -9.02 -18.94 -15.30
CA LYS A 132 -9.01 -19.91 -14.19
C LYS A 132 -9.09 -19.22 -12.85
N GLY A 133 -9.78 -19.85 -11.90
CA GLY A 133 -9.69 -19.52 -10.48
C GLY A 133 -10.20 -18.13 -10.12
N ALA A 134 -11.40 -17.77 -10.55
CA ALA A 134 -12.03 -16.52 -10.13
C ALA A 134 -12.14 -16.45 -8.61
N SER A 135 -11.56 -15.41 -8.01
CA SER A 135 -11.89 -15.08 -6.64
C SER A 135 -13.24 -14.33 -6.61
N PRO A 136 -14.06 -14.51 -5.56
CA PRO A 136 -15.30 -13.75 -5.46
C PRO A 136 -15.05 -12.25 -5.44
N CYS A 137 -15.97 -11.47 -6.01
CA CYS A 137 -15.98 -10.03 -5.85
C CYS A 137 -16.25 -9.69 -4.38
N ASN A 138 -15.29 -9.05 -3.71
CA ASN A 138 -15.33 -8.78 -2.28
C ASN A 138 -14.87 -7.35 -2.00
N ASN A 139 -15.07 -6.88 -0.76
CA ASN A 139 -14.28 -5.77 -0.26
C ASN A 139 -12.84 -6.25 -0.02
N THR A 140 -11.88 -5.43 -0.42
CA THR A 140 -10.45 -5.73 -0.43
C THR A 140 -9.65 -4.80 0.48
N LEU A 141 -10.33 -4.23 1.49
CA LEU A 141 -9.75 -3.33 2.50
C LEU A 141 -8.63 -3.99 3.32
N ALA A 142 -8.51 -5.31 3.28
CA ALA A 142 -7.39 -6.01 3.89
C ALA A 142 -6.08 -5.81 3.09
N ALA A 143 -6.11 -5.70 1.76
CA ALA A 143 -4.93 -5.45 0.91
C ALA A 143 -4.88 -3.99 0.42
N ILE A 144 -5.20 -3.07 1.32
CA ILE A 144 -5.50 -1.67 1.00
C ILE A 144 -4.33 -0.89 0.40
N GLY A 145 -3.10 -1.22 0.76
CA GLY A 145 -1.90 -0.59 0.22
C GLY A 145 -1.24 -1.40 -0.89
N SER A 146 -1.48 -2.70 -0.94
CA SER A 146 -0.69 -3.63 -1.75
C SER A 146 -1.33 -4.08 -3.07
N GLY A 147 -2.67 -4.12 -3.18
CA GLY A 147 -3.29 -4.59 -4.41
C GLY A 147 -4.82 -4.66 -4.47
N GLY A 148 -5.55 -4.19 -3.46
CA GLY A 148 -7.00 -4.34 -3.38
C GLY A 148 -7.83 -3.50 -4.36
N VAL A 149 -7.24 -2.59 -5.14
CA VAL A 149 -8.03 -1.64 -5.95
C VAL A 149 -8.62 -2.34 -7.19
N TYR A 150 -9.94 -2.32 -7.31
CA TYR A 150 -10.63 -2.55 -8.57
C TYR A 150 -10.59 -1.28 -9.40
N SER A 151 -10.44 -1.40 -10.72
CA SER A 151 -10.43 -0.27 -11.65
C SER A 151 -10.85 -0.70 -13.06
N THR A 152 -10.91 0.25 -13.99
CA THR A 152 -11.14 0.00 -15.42
C THR A 152 -9.98 0.56 -16.24
N PRO A 153 -9.77 0.08 -17.49
CA PRO A 153 -8.79 0.70 -18.37
C PRO A 153 -9.03 2.21 -18.56
N GLY A 154 -10.29 2.64 -18.64
CA GLY A 154 -10.67 4.05 -18.77
C GLY A 154 -10.21 4.91 -17.59
N ASP A 155 -10.42 4.42 -16.37
CA ASP A 155 -9.99 5.11 -15.16
C ASP A 155 -8.46 5.12 -15.01
N MET A 156 -7.80 3.99 -15.30
CA MET A 156 -6.34 3.91 -15.25
C MET A 156 -5.67 4.85 -16.25
N MET A 157 -6.25 5.05 -17.44
CA MET A 157 -5.76 6.06 -18.40
C MET A 157 -5.86 7.47 -17.84
N ARG A 158 -6.95 7.82 -17.13
CA ARG A 158 -7.10 9.12 -16.45
C ARG A 158 -6.03 9.31 -15.39
N TRP A 159 -5.75 8.27 -14.61
CA TRP A 159 -4.70 8.28 -13.60
C TRP A 159 -3.32 8.49 -14.22
N ILE A 160 -2.94 7.68 -15.21
CA ILE A 160 -1.63 7.77 -15.88
C ILE A 160 -1.42 9.14 -16.51
N ALA A 161 -2.45 9.69 -17.18
CA ALA A 161 -2.39 11.02 -17.79
C ALA A 161 -2.16 12.13 -16.75
N ALA A 162 -2.60 11.93 -15.51
CA ALA A 162 -2.47 12.90 -14.43
C ALA A 162 -1.15 12.79 -13.66
N VAL A 163 -0.43 11.65 -13.70
CA VAL A 163 0.82 11.46 -12.94
C VAL A 163 1.87 12.56 -13.20
N PRO A 164 2.13 12.98 -14.47
CA PRO A 164 3.04 14.10 -14.74
C PRO A 164 2.57 15.43 -14.12
N VAL A 165 1.25 15.64 -14.06
CA VAL A 165 0.62 16.85 -13.52
C VAL A 165 0.63 16.85 -11.97
N ILE A 166 0.44 15.70 -11.33
CA ILE A 166 0.55 15.54 -9.88
C ILE A 166 1.98 15.87 -9.41
N ARG A 167 2.99 15.45 -10.17
CA ARG A 167 4.40 15.81 -9.92
C ARG A 167 4.65 17.32 -10.00
N PHE A 168 3.88 18.04 -10.83
CA PHE A 168 3.95 19.49 -10.97
C PHE A 168 3.21 20.24 -9.85
N LEU A 169 2.08 19.71 -9.37
CA LEU A 169 1.28 20.32 -8.29
C LEU A 169 1.88 20.09 -6.90
N TYR A 170 2.65 19.01 -6.72
CA TYR A 170 3.37 18.70 -5.48
C TYR A 170 4.86 18.45 -5.76
N PRO A 171 5.64 19.51 -6.06
CA PRO A 171 7.06 19.35 -6.35
C PRO A 171 7.79 18.76 -5.14
N GLN A 172 8.66 17.78 -5.40
CA GLN A 172 9.56 17.26 -4.38
C GLN A 172 10.51 18.39 -3.93
N PRO A 173 10.90 18.45 -2.64
CA PRO A 173 11.95 19.37 -2.21
C PRO A 173 13.24 19.07 -2.98
N ALA A 174 13.88 20.12 -3.50
CA ALA A 174 15.09 20.03 -4.32
C ALA A 174 16.18 19.22 -3.59
N GLY A 175 16.73 18.19 -4.25
CA GLY A 175 17.86 17.40 -3.72
C GLY A 175 17.78 15.88 -3.90
N ARG A 176 16.76 15.31 -4.57
CA ARG A 176 16.81 13.91 -5.01
C ARG A 176 17.22 13.83 -6.47
N PRO A 177 18.23 13.01 -6.83
CA PRO A 177 18.51 12.72 -8.23
C PRO A 177 17.31 11.99 -8.84
N ASP A 178 16.99 12.35 -10.08
CA ASP A 178 15.97 11.69 -10.88
C ASP A 178 16.40 10.24 -11.14
N ALA A 179 15.57 9.29 -10.70
CA ALA A 179 15.78 7.86 -10.97
C ALA A 179 15.65 7.49 -12.47
N ASP A 180 15.22 8.45 -13.30
CA ASP A 180 15.06 8.29 -14.75
C ASP A 180 16.33 8.63 -15.55
N ALA A 181 17.40 9.09 -14.88
CA ALA A 181 18.65 9.49 -15.55
C ALA A 181 19.56 8.31 -15.96
N ASP A 182 19.26 7.08 -15.54
CA ASP A 182 20.14 5.89 -15.72
C ASP A 182 19.67 4.90 -16.80
N LEU A 183 18.70 5.28 -17.66
CA LEU A 183 18.22 4.43 -18.76
C LEU A 183 18.63 4.90 -20.17
N SER A 184 19.62 5.79 -20.26
CA SER A 184 20.26 6.12 -21.54
C SER A 184 21.78 6.06 -21.42
N ALA A 185 22.32 4.83 -21.46
CA ALA A 185 23.69 4.53 -21.80
C ALA A 185 23.74 3.22 -22.59
#